data_AF-A0A6B3FAS0-F1
#
_entry.id   AF-A0A6B3FAS0-F1
#
_cell.length_a   1.000
_cell.length_b   1.000
_cell.length_c   1.000
_cell.angle_alpha   90.00
_cell.angle_beta   90.00
_cell.angle_gamma   90.00
#
_symmetry.space_group_name_H-M   'P 1'
#
loop_
_entity.id
_entity.type
_entity.pdbx_description
1 polymer ?
#
loop_
_entity_poly.entity_id
_entity_poly.type
_entity_poly.pdbx_seq_one_letter_code
_entity_poly.pdbx_strand_id
1 'polypeptide(L)'
;FADYAKLLRETVPDLFDGRYTLVTEFGRSLLAKQGFVVALVEYTKTSGGRRIAVTHAGAQVATRTVFVPDSWPLRVAAFAPDGTLKESPDLVQDVAG
;
A
#
# COMPACT_ATOMS: atom_id res chain seq x y z
N PHE A 1 6.11 -7.79 -16.07
CA PHE A 1 5.32 -8.95 -16.52
C PHE A 1 6.06 -9.85 -17.50
N ALA A 2 7.14 -9.39 -18.16
CA ALA A 2 7.95 -10.24 -19.03
C ALA A 2 8.47 -11.50 -18.31
N ASP A 3 8.98 -11.35 -17.08
CA ASP A 3 9.48 -12.49 -16.30
C ASP A 3 8.38 -13.51 -15.96
N TYR A 4 7.19 -13.04 -15.58
CA TYR A 4 6.03 -13.90 -15.34
C TYR A 4 5.61 -14.66 -16.60
N ALA A 5 5.52 -13.97 -17.74
CA ALA A 5 5.18 -14.60 -19.02
C ALA A 5 6.26 -15.59 -19.48
N LYS A 6 7.54 -15.28 -19.25
CA LYS A 6 8.66 -16.17 -19.54
C LYS A 6 8.57 -17.45 -18.70
N LEU A 7 8.36 -17.32 -17.39
CA LEU A 7 8.21 -18.47 -16.49
C LEU A 7 7.05 -19.37 -16.91
N LEU A 8 5.91 -18.79 -17.31
CA LEU A 8 4.78 -19.58 -17.80
C LEU A 8 5.12 -20.34 -19.08
N ARG A 9 5.81 -19.71 -20.05
CA ARG A 9 6.23 -20.40 -21.28
C ARG A 9 7.19 -21.55 -21.00
N GLU A 10 8.08 -21.38 -20.02
CA GLU A 10 9.06 -22.41 -19.64
C GLU A 10 8.41 -23.57 -18.86
N THR A 11 7.47 -23.26 -17.96
CA THR A 11 6.91 -24.25 -17.02
C THR A 11 5.67 -24.95 -17.58
N VAL A 12 4.89 -24.27 -18.42
CA VAL A 12 3.63 -24.77 -18.98
C VAL A 12 3.51 -24.38 -20.46
N PRO A 13 4.39 -24.90 -21.34
CA PRO A 13 4.48 -24.48 -22.74
C PRO A 13 3.17 -24.68 -23.52
N ASP A 14 2.40 -25.72 -23.19
CA ASP A 14 1.08 -26.04 -23.73
C ASP A 14 0.06 -24.91 -23.62
N LEU A 15 0.23 -23.97 -22.68
CA LEU A 15 -0.63 -22.77 -22.63
C LEU A 15 -0.43 -21.87 -23.86
N PHE A 16 0.70 -21.99 -24.56
CA PHE A 16 1.09 -21.10 -25.66
C PHE A 16 1.02 -21.77 -27.03
N ASP A 17 0.45 -22.98 -27.15
CA ASP A 17 0.33 -23.73 -28.41
C ASP A 17 -0.86 -23.31 -29.30
N GLY A 18 -1.65 -22.33 -28.85
CA GLY A 18 -2.81 -21.79 -29.56
C GLY A 18 -4.16 -22.43 -29.22
N ARG A 19 -4.20 -23.47 -28.36
CA ARG A 19 -5.47 -24.06 -27.88
C ARG A 19 -6.25 -23.15 -26.93
N TYR A 20 -5.55 -22.26 -26.22
CA TYR A 20 -6.13 -21.40 -25.19
C TYR A 20 -5.87 -19.92 -25.49
N THR A 21 -6.85 -19.09 -25.15
CA THR A 21 -6.65 -17.65 -25.01
C THR A 21 -6.23 -17.36 -23.58
N LEU A 22 -5.03 -16.78 -23.41
CA LEU A 22 -4.53 -16.42 -22.08
C LEU A 22 -5.00 -15.01 -21.70
N VAL A 23 -5.64 -14.91 -20.55
CA VAL A 23 -6.08 -13.65 -19.93
C VAL A 23 -5.48 -13.57 -18.53
N THR A 24 -5.05 -12.37 -18.12
CA THR A 24 -4.54 -12.10 -16.77
C THR A 24 -5.42 -11.08 -16.07
N GLU A 25 -5.68 -11.28 -14.78
CA GLU A 25 -6.50 -10.38 -13.97
C GLU A 25 -5.65 -9.56 -12.98
N PHE A 26 -4.51 -9.04 -13.46
CA PHE A 26 -3.56 -8.29 -12.63
C PHE A 26 -4.06 -6.89 -12.27
N GLY A 27 -5.07 -6.77 -11.40
CA GLY A 27 -5.54 -5.47 -10.93
C GLY A 27 -4.50 -4.77 -10.04
N ARG A 28 -4.19 -5.38 -8.89
CA ARG A 28 -3.33 -4.76 -7.86
C ARG A 28 -1.93 -4.44 -8.37
N SER A 29 -1.31 -5.35 -9.11
CA SER A 29 0.05 -5.17 -9.63
C SER A 29 0.16 -4.00 -10.62
N LEU A 30 -0.95 -3.65 -11.29
CA LEU A 30 -1.03 -2.49 -12.17
C LEU A 30 -1.35 -1.20 -11.40
N LEU A 31 -2.38 -1.23 -10.55
CA LEU A 31 -2.99 -0.01 -10.02
C LEU A 31 -2.46 0.42 -8.64
N ALA A 32 -1.99 -0.50 -7.81
CA ALA A 32 -1.70 -0.20 -6.40
C ALA A 32 -0.54 0.79 -6.21
N LYS A 33 0.33 0.97 -7.21
CA LYS A 33 1.46 1.91 -7.16
C LYS A 33 1.16 3.28 -7.77
N GLN A 34 0.00 3.44 -8.41
CA GLN A 34 -0.34 4.65 -9.18
C GLN A 34 -1.11 5.70 -8.36
N GLY A 35 -1.48 5.37 -7.12
CA GLY A 35 -2.20 6.28 -6.23
C GLY A 35 -1.47 6.43 -4.90
N PHE A 36 -1.59 7.61 -4.31
CA PHE A 36 -1.19 7.87 -2.94
C PHE A 36 -2.27 8.73 -2.27
N VAL A 37 -2.31 8.68 -0.94
CA VAL A 37 -3.20 9.50 -0.12
C VAL A 37 -2.32 10.40 0.74
N VAL A 38 -2.68 11.68 0.81
CA VAL A 38 -2.06 12.64 1.72
C VAL A 38 -3.14 13.17 2.64
N ALA A 39 -2.86 13.20 3.94
CA ALA A 39 -3.72 13.81 4.93
C ALA A 39 -2.88 14.62 5.91
N LEU A 40 -3.45 15.73 6.37
CA LEU A 40 -2.85 16.53 7.42
C LEU A 40 -3.01 15.83 8.77
N VAL A 41 -1.99 15.94 9.61
CA VAL A 41 -2.10 15.61 11.03
C VAL A 41 -2.72 16.81 11.72
N GLU A 42 -4.00 16.68 12.10
CA GLU A 42 -4.75 17.73 12.79
C GLU A 42 -4.18 17.97 14.19
N TYR A 43 -3.87 16.88 14.89
CA TYR A 43 -3.22 16.90 16.18
C TYR A 43 -2.62 15.55 16.53
N THR A 44 -1.78 15.55 17.55
CA THR A 44 -1.24 14.33 18.15
C THR A 44 -1.77 14.18 19.58
N LYS A 45 -1.89 12.94 20.03
CA LYS A 45 -2.25 12.64 21.42
C LYS A 45 -1.51 11.41 21.92
N THR A 46 -1.40 11.29 23.23
CA THR A 46 -0.98 10.05 23.88
C THR A 46 -2.17 9.47 24.64
N SER A 47 -2.49 8.20 24.40
CA SER A 47 -3.60 7.51 25.07
C SER A 47 -3.30 6.02 25.21
N GLY A 48 -3.47 5.48 26.42
CA GLY A 48 -3.14 4.07 26.70
C GLY A 48 -1.68 3.72 26.42
N GLY A 49 -0.76 4.66 26.67
CA GLY A 49 0.68 4.49 26.39
C GLY A 49 1.07 4.58 24.91
N ARG A 50 0.12 4.84 24.01
CA ARG A 50 0.37 4.91 22.56
C ARG A 50 0.37 6.36 22.07
N ARG A 51 1.31 6.70 21.20
CA ARG A 51 1.33 7.97 20.46
C ARG A 51 0.44 7.83 19.23
N ILE A 52 -0.48 8.77 19.05
CA ILE A 52 -1.51 8.71 18.01
C ILE A 52 -1.48 10.02 17.24
N ALA A 53 -1.26 9.96 15.93
CA ALA A 53 -1.53 11.06 15.02
C ALA A 53 -2.95 10.94 14.49
N VAL A 54 -3.74 12.00 14.66
CA VAL A 54 -5.12 12.07 14.17
C VAL A 54 -5.14 12.82 12.85
N THR A 55 -5.76 12.22 11.84
CA THR A 55 -5.85 12.71 10.46
C THR A 55 -7.28 12.51 9.93
N HIS A 56 -7.55 12.99 8.72
CA HIS A 56 -8.82 12.74 8.02
C HIS A 56 -8.81 11.45 7.16
N ALA A 57 -7.64 10.84 6.97
CA ALA A 57 -7.51 9.58 6.24
C ALA A 57 -7.45 8.41 7.24
N GLY A 58 -8.57 7.72 7.35
CA GLY A 58 -8.78 6.66 8.32
C GLY A 58 -8.98 5.28 7.74
N ALA A 59 -9.53 4.42 8.60
CA ALA A 59 -9.90 3.05 8.24
C ALA A 59 -10.87 2.99 7.05
N GLN A 60 -11.70 4.00 6.83
CA GLN A 60 -12.59 4.12 5.68
C GLN A 60 -11.84 4.27 4.34
N VAL A 61 -10.65 4.89 4.35
CA VAL A 61 -9.82 5.08 3.15
C VAL A 61 -8.85 3.91 2.97
N ALA A 62 -8.37 3.33 4.08
CA ALA A 62 -7.38 2.25 4.12
C ALA A 62 -7.95 0.92 4.65
N THR A 63 -9.22 0.61 4.37
CA THR A 63 -9.97 -0.51 4.95
C THR A 63 -9.21 -1.83 4.91
N ARG A 64 -8.63 -2.15 3.76
CA ARG A 64 -7.93 -3.43 3.54
C ARG A 64 -6.66 -3.53 4.39
N THR A 65 -5.96 -2.42 4.55
CA THR A 65 -4.76 -2.33 5.40
C THR A 65 -5.13 -2.49 6.86
N VAL A 66 -6.24 -1.91 7.30
CA VAL A 66 -6.67 -2.02 8.69
C VAL A 66 -7.13 -3.44 9.05
N PHE A 67 -7.92 -4.08 8.18
CA PHE A 67 -8.48 -5.40 8.47
C PHE A 67 -7.59 -6.58 8.06
N VAL A 68 -6.70 -6.41 7.08
CA VAL A 68 -5.81 -7.47 6.57
C VAL A 68 -4.40 -6.92 6.29
N PRO A 69 -3.72 -6.35 7.31
CA PRO A 69 -2.48 -5.60 7.13
C PRO A 69 -1.36 -6.40 6.45
N ASP A 70 -1.22 -7.69 6.75
CA ASP A 70 -0.17 -8.54 6.18
C ASP A 70 -0.35 -8.75 4.67
N SER A 71 -1.59 -8.71 4.18
CA SER A 71 -1.91 -8.84 2.74
C SER A 71 -1.99 -7.50 2.01
N TRP A 72 -2.15 -6.40 2.75
CA TRP A 72 -2.37 -5.05 2.23
C TRP A 72 -1.54 -3.99 2.94
N PRO A 73 -0.20 -4.16 2.99
CA PRO A 73 0.65 -3.19 3.66
C PRO A 73 0.63 -1.86 2.92
N LEU A 74 0.54 -0.76 3.68
CA LEU A 74 0.81 0.58 3.16
C LEU A 74 2.22 0.99 3.53
N ARG A 75 2.86 1.69 2.59
CA ARG A 75 4.09 2.44 2.85
C ARG A 75 3.68 3.83 3.30
N VAL A 76 4.12 4.23 4.48
CA VAL A 76 3.77 5.51 5.09
C VAL A 76 5.04 6.32 5.28
N ALA A 77 4.96 7.62 4.99
CA ALA A 77 6.03 8.59 5.25
C ALA A 77 5.43 9.83 5.91
N ALA A 78 6.19 10.45 6.80
CA ALA A 78 5.82 11.71 7.44
C ALA A 78 6.51 12.88 6.75
N PHE A 79 5.78 13.99 6.59
CA PHE A 79 6.27 15.21 5.97
C PHE A 79 6.18 16.38 6.95
N ALA A 80 7.08 17.35 6.81
CA ALA A 80 7.03 18.62 7.53
C ALA A 80 5.92 19.53 6.95
N PRO A 81 5.56 20.62 7.65
CA PRO A 81 4.48 21.52 7.20
C PRO A 81 4.70 22.16 5.82
N ASP A 82 5.95 22.23 5.35
CA ASP A 82 6.32 22.73 4.02
C ASP A 82 6.29 21.65 2.93
N GLY A 83 5.92 20.42 3.27
CA GLY A 83 5.87 19.28 2.35
C GLY A 83 7.20 18.56 2.14
N THR A 84 8.27 18.95 2.84
CA THR A 84 9.54 18.21 2.81
C THR A 84 9.46 16.92 3.62
N LEU A 85 10.22 15.89 3.24
CA LEU A 85 10.27 14.64 4.00
C LEU A 85 10.82 14.93 5.40
N LYS A 86 10.18 14.38 6.43
CA LYS A 86 10.61 14.59 7.81
C LYS A 86 11.89 13.79 8.08
N GLU A 87 12.95 14.46 8.52
CA GLU A 87 14.26 13.85 8.82
C GLU A 87 14.47 13.51 10.30
N SER A 88 13.47 13.74 11.16
CA SER A 88 13.56 13.36 12.56
C SER A 88 13.66 11.84 12.71
N PRO A 89 14.29 11.32 13.79
CA PRO A 89 14.31 9.89 14.06
C PRO A 89 12.92 9.26 14.04
N ASP A 90 12.82 8.04 13.51
CA ASP A 90 11.57 7.30 13.45
C ASP A 90 11.03 7.01 14.85
N LEU A 91 9.73 7.24 15.02
CA LEU A 91 8.98 6.93 16.23
C LEU A 91 7.77 6.09 15.88
N VAL A 92 7.53 5.04 16.66
CA VAL A 92 6.30 4.25 16.55
C VAL A 92 5.11 5.14 16.89
N GLN A 93 4.18 5.23 15.94
CA GLN A 93 2.98 6.06 16.04
C GLN A 93 1.81 5.36 15.37
N ASP A 94 0.68 5.31 16.09
CA ASP A 94 -0.59 4.91 15.51
C ASP A 94 -1.15 6.06 14.66
N VAL A 95 -1.77 5.73 13.53
CA VAL A 95 -2.49 6.71 12.71
C VAL A 95 -3.99 6.44 12.88
N ALA A 96 -4.73 7.48 13.28
CA ALA A 96 -6.17 7.43 13.46
C ALA A 96 -6.86 8.43 12.54
N GLY A 97 -8.02 8.05 12.01
CA GLY A 97 -8.89 8.86 11.17
C GLY A 97 -10.14 8.10 10.80
#